data_AF-A0A853F942-F1
#
_entry.id   AF-A0A853F942-F1
#
_cell.length_a   1.000
_cell.length_b   1.000
_cell.length_c   1.000
_cell.angle_alpha   90.00
_cell.angle_beta   90.00
_cell.angle_gamma   90.00
#
_symmetry.space_group_name_H-M   'P 1'
#
loop_
_entity.id
_entity.type
_entity.pdbx_description
1 polymer ?
#
loop_
_entity_poly.entity_id
_entity_poly.type
_entity_poly.pdbx_seq_one_letter_code
_entity_poly.pdbx_strand_id
1 'polypeptide(L)' 'MTFSENIKAGTGNILIKNSSDVTVATINIASDTNKFSITNDKLTIDVSALGLTNNKLTVGSYYLEMNPML' A
#
# COMPACT_ATOMS: atom_id res chain seq x y z
N MET A 1 -4.65 -0.63 -8.28
CA MET A 1 -4.86 0.79 -8.61
C MET A 1 -4.19 1.07 -9.94
N THR A 2 -4.84 1.84 -10.82
CA THR A 2 -4.31 2.20 -12.14
C THR A 2 -4.19 3.72 -12.22
N PHE A 3 -3.06 4.20 -12.71
CA PHE A 3 -2.75 5.62 -12.91
C PHE A 3 -2.99 6.01 -14.38
N SER A 4 -2.99 7.31 -14.69
CA SER A 4 -3.13 7.80 -16.07
C SER A 4 -1.82 7.74 -16.88
N GLU A 5 -0.72 7.31 -16.24
CA GLU A 5 0.61 7.22 -16.82
C GLU A 5 1.38 6.04 -16.23
N ASN A 6 2.47 5.66 -16.90
CA ASN A 6 3.40 4.68 -16.35
C ASN A 6 4.04 5.22 -15.07
N ILE A 7 4.12 4.39 -14.04
CA ILE A 7 4.65 4.76 -12.73
C ILE A 7 5.89 3.94 -12.38
N LYS A 8 6.71 4.48 -11.47
CA LYS A 8 7.86 3.80 -10.88
C LYS A 8 7.89 4.05 -9.38
N ALA A 9 8.31 3.06 -8.61
CA ALA A 9 8.53 3.23 -7.18
C ALA A 9 9.71 4.18 -6.94
N GLY A 10 9.48 5.20 -6.09
CA GLY A 10 10.53 6.04 -5.51
C GLY A 10 11.03 5.48 -4.18
N THR A 11 11.27 6.34 -3.20
CA THR A 11 11.51 5.94 -1.80
C THR A 11 10.36 6.39 -0.90
N GLY A 12 10.24 5.81 0.29
CA GLY A 12 9.21 6.16 1.27
C GLY A 12 8.26 5.00 1.59
N ASN A 13 7.05 5.35 2.00
CA ASN A 13 6.07 4.39 2.52
C ASN A 13 4.72 4.50 1.81
N ILE A 14 4.03 3.37 1.69
CA ILE A 14 2.59 3.32 1.47
C ILE A 14 1.94 2.96 2.80
N LEU A 15 1.05 3.81 3.29
CA LEU A 15 0.26 3.57 4.49
C LEU A 15 -1.11 3.05 4.06
N ILE A 16 -1.55 1.95 4.65
CA ILE A 16 -2.94 1.49 4.54
C ILE A 16 -3.65 1.96 5.79
N LYS A 17 -4.69 2.79 5.61
CA LYS A 17 -5.46 3.40 6.68
C LYS A 17 -6.92 2.97 6.61
N ASN A 18 -7.56 2.83 7.78
CA ASN A 18 -9.00 2.61 7.87
C ASN A 18 -9.76 3.94 7.79
N SER A 19 -11.10 3.89 7.77
CA SER A 19 -11.96 5.07 7.71
C SER A 19 -11.84 6.03 8.91
N SER A 20 -11.17 5.61 9.99
CA SER A 20 -10.89 6.44 11.17
C SER A 20 -9.47 7.01 11.16
N ASP A 21 -8.79 7.00 10.00
CA ASP A 21 -7.42 7.51 9.80
C ASP A 21 -6.34 6.77 10.62
N VAL A 22 -6.64 5.55 11.06
CA VAL A 22 -5.68 4.70 11.78
C VAL A 22 -4.88 3.86 10.79
N THR A 23 -3.55 3.95 10.84
CA THR A 23 -2.65 3.11 10.04
C THR A 23 -2.74 1.65 10.47
N VAL A 24 -3.29 0.81 9.59
CA VAL A 24 -3.42 -0.63 9.82
C VAL A 24 -2.24 -1.42 9.27
N ALA A 25 -1.56 -0.91 8.25
CA ALA A 25 -0.34 -1.51 7.72
C ALA A 25 0.55 -0.43 7.10
N THR A 26 1.85 -0.71 7.09
CA THR A 26 2.87 0.10 6.43
C THR A 26 3.66 -0.79 5.48
N ILE A 27 3.81 -0.35 4.24
CA ILE A 27 4.70 -0.94 3.24
C ILE A 27 5.88 0.01 3.07
N ASN A 28 7.07 -0.42 3.47
CA ASN A 28 8.30 0.30 3.15
C ASN A 28 8.75 -0.09 1.74
N ILE A 29 8.77 0.87 0.82
CA ILE A 29 9.05 0.62 -0.61
C ILE A 29 10.42 -0.04 -0.83
N ALA A 30 11.42 0.26 0.00
CA ALA A 30 12.77 -0.26 -0.16
C ALA A 30 12.94 -1.70 0.34
N SER A 31 12.24 -2.08 1.43
CA SER A 31 12.44 -3.38 2.09
C SER A 31 11.31 -4.38 1.84
N ASP A 32 10.09 -3.92 1.58
CA ASP A 32 8.89 -4.76 1.47
C ASP A 32 8.55 -5.10 0.00
N THR A 33 9.55 -5.47 -0.77
CA THR A 33 9.43 -5.69 -2.23
C THR A 33 8.50 -6.85 -2.61
N ASN A 34 8.12 -7.70 -1.65
CA ASN A 34 7.16 -8.78 -1.83
C ASN A 34 5.70 -8.39 -1.49
N LYS A 35 5.44 -7.19 -0.96
CA LYS A 35 4.09 -6.73 -0.55
C LYS A 35 3.36 -5.95 -1.64
N PHE A 36 4.05 -5.58 -2.72
CA PHE A 36 3.47 -4.84 -3.83
C PHE A 36 4.19 -5.14 -5.15
N SER A 37 3.56 -4.79 -6.26
CA SER A 37 4.18 -4.79 -7.58
C SER A 37 3.70 -3.61 -8.42
N ILE A 38 4.58 -3.15 -9.32
CA ILE A 38 4.25 -2.14 -10.31
C ILE A 38 4.49 -2.73 -11.70
N THR A 39 3.51 -2.60 -12.58
CA THR A 39 3.64 -2.96 -14.00
C THR A 39 2.99 -1.86 -14.82
N ASN A 40 3.78 -1.12 -15.60
CA ASN A 40 3.35 0.07 -16.34
C ASN A 40 2.66 1.09 -15.40
N ASP A 41 1.37 1.32 -15.60
CA ASP A 41 0.50 2.24 -14.87
C ASP A 41 -0.23 1.57 -13.68
N LYS A 42 0.07 0.31 -13.38
CA LYS A 42 -0.66 -0.49 -12.40
C LYS A 42 0.15 -0.75 -11.13
N LEU A 43 -0.36 -0.27 -10.00
CA LEU A 43 0.07 -0.69 -8.66
C LEU A 43 -0.84 -1.81 -8.13
N THR A 44 -0.24 -2.93 -7.76
CA THR A 44 -0.90 -4.05 -7.06
C THR A 44 -0.33 -4.16 -5.65
N ILE A 45 -1.18 -4.25 -4.63
CA ILE A 45 -0.78 -4.54 -3.26
C ILE A 45 -1.24 -5.96 -2.93
N ASP A 46 -0.31 -6.80 -2.48
CA ASP A 46 -0.64 -8.13 -1.99
C ASP A 46 -1.04 -8.03 -0.52
N VAL A 47 -2.35 -8.07 -0.30
CA VAL A 47 -2.95 -7.98 1.04
C VAL A 47 -2.54 -9.17 1.91
N SER A 48 -2.31 -10.35 1.33
CA SER A 48 -1.92 -11.53 2.09
C SER A 48 -0.49 -11.43 2.64
N ALA A 49 0.37 -10.69 1.95
CA ALA A 49 1.76 -10.43 2.36
C ALA A 49 1.89 -9.34 3.43
N LEU A 50 0.80 -8.66 3.82
CA LEU A 50 0.83 -7.59 4.82
C LEU A 50 0.95 -8.09 6.27
N GLY A 51 0.84 -9.40 6.51
CA GLY A 51 0.98 -9.99 7.84
C GLY A 51 -0.11 -9.57 8.83
N LEU A 52 -1.28 -9.18 8.33
CA LEU A 52 -2.40 -8.69 9.13
C LEU A 52 -3.13 -9.88 9.77
N THR A 53 -2.88 -10.11 11.06
CA THR A 53 -3.64 -11.08 11.86
C THR A 53 -4.82 -10.40 12.55
N ASN A 54 -5.85 -11.18 12.88
CA ASN A 54 -7.02 -10.77 13.67
C ASN A 54 -7.75 -9.51 13.19
N ASN A 55 -8.57 -9.62 12.15
CA ASN A 55 -9.68 -8.68 11.97
C ASN A 55 -9.23 -7.20 11.82
N LYS A 56 -8.04 -6.93 11.25
CA LYS A 56 -7.58 -5.57 10.96
C LYS A 56 -8.05 -5.07 9.58
N LEU A 57 -8.51 -6.02 8.77
CA LEU A 57 -9.29 -5.84 7.54
C LEU A 57 -10.74 -6.32 7.74
N THR A 58 -11.34 -6.04 8.91
CA THR A 58 -12.79 -6.24 9.08
C THR A 58 -13.54 -5.43 8.05
N VAL A 59 -14.76 -5.87 7.73
CA VAL A 59 -15.74 -5.12 6.94
C VAL A 59 -15.69 -3.62 7.28
N GLY A 60 -15.24 -2.81 6.32
CA GLY A 60 -14.94 -1.39 6.53
C GLY A 60 -14.29 -0.77 5.29
N SER A 61 -14.22 0.55 5.26
CA SER A 61 -13.57 1.29 4.17
C SER A 61 -12.11 1.56 4.52
N TYR A 62 -11.25 1.43 3.51
CA TYR A 62 -9.81 1.65 3.61
C TYR A 62 -9.35 2.59 2.50
N TYR A 63 -8.26 3.32 2.74
CA TYR A 63 -7.56 4.08 1.71
C TYR A 63 -6.05 3.93 1.84
N LEU A 64 -5.37 4.28 0.75
CA LEU A 64 -3.92 4.32 0.68
C LEU A 64 -3.48 5.77 0.81
N GLU A 65 -2.55 6.03 1.71
CA GLU A 65 -1.80 7.27 1.75
C GLU A 65 -0.37 6.97 1.28
N MET A 66 0.04 7.59 0.18
CA MET A 66 1.36 7.41 -0.40
C MET A 66 2.20 8.63 -0.03
N ASN A 67 3.27 8.41 0.74
CA ASN A 67 4.18 9.46 1.17
C ASN A 67 5.54 9.24 0.50
N PRO A 68 5.68 9.59 -0.79
CA PRO A 68 6.96 9.49 -1.49
C PRO A 68 7.94 10.52 -0.91
N MET A 69 9.15 10.08 -0.61
CA MET A 69 10.27 11.00 -0.36
C MET A 69 10.96 11.26 -1.69
N LEU A 70 10.96 12.54 -2.09
CA LEU A 70 11.69 13.06 -3.26
C LEU A 70 13.20 13.11 -2.97
#